data_AF-A0A920VIZ5-F1
#
_entry.id   AF-A0A920VIZ5-F1
#
_cell.length_a   1.000
_cell.length_b   1.000
_cell.length_c   1.000
_cell.angle_alpha   90.00
_cell.angle_beta   90.00
_cell.angle_gamma   90.00
#
_symmetry.space_group_name_H-M   'P 1'
#
loop_
_entity.id
_entity.type
_entity.pdbx_description
1 polymer ?
#
loop_
_entity_poly.entity_id
_entity_poly.type
_entity_poly.pdbx_seq_one_letter_code
_entity_poly.pdbx_strand_id
1 'polypeptide(L)' 'MVFRFSGLIHWLGFLATCFMLVASLLDQSRDELLIHFIASMIPNTACWVVAYLISGPRNFLPFLGTDKSTRY' A
#
# COMPACT_ATOMS: atom_id res chain seq x y z
N MET A 1 2.85 3.82 -20.27
CA MET A 1 1.96 2.69 -19.90
C MET A 1 2.40 2.04 -18.59
N VAL A 2 3.68 1.64 -18.46
CA VAL A 2 4.27 1.01 -17.25
C VAL A 2 4.11 1.85 -15.97
N PHE A 3 4.34 3.17 -16.04
CA PHE A 3 4.15 4.07 -14.88
C PHE A 3 2.71 4.09 -14.34
N ARG A 4 1.71 4.05 -15.23
CA ARG A 4 0.29 3.97 -14.84
C ARG A 4 -0.02 2.65 -14.14
N PHE A 5 0.54 1.55 -14.65
CA PHE A 5 0.37 0.22 -14.07
C PHE A 5 1.02 0.10 -12.69
N SER A 6 2.24 0.63 -12.53
CA SER A 6 2.92 0.72 -11.22
C SER A 6 2.15 1.58 -10.21
N GLY A 7 1.57 2.70 -10.67
CA GLY A 7 0.63 3.50 -9.87
C GLY A 7 -0.58 2.71 -9.39
N LEU A 8 -1.24 1.97 -10.30
CA LEU A 8 -2.40 1.13 -9.96
C LEU A 8 -2.08 0.06 -8.93
N ILE A 9 -0.96 -0.66 -9.08
CA ILE A 9 -0.52 -1.68 -8.11
C ILE A 9 -0.36 -1.08 -6.71
N HIS A 10 0.28 0.09 -6.62
CA HIS A 10 0.56 0.73 -5.35
C HIS A 10 -0.72 1.27 -4.69
N TRP A 11 -1.66 1.81 -5.48
CA TRP A 11 -3.00 2.17 -5.00
C TRP A 11 -3.80 0.95 -4.53
N LEU A 12 -3.71 -0.18 -5.21
CA LEU A 12 -4.37 -1.42 -4.79
C LEU A 12 -3.84 -1.92 -3.44
N GLY A 13 -2.51 -1.90 -3.25
CA GLY A 13 -1.90 -2.28 -1.97
C GLY A 13 -2.33 -1.37 -0.81
N PHE A 14 -2.47 -0.07 -1.07
CA PHE A 14 -2.98 0.88 -0.09
C PHE A 14 -4.45 0.60 0.25
N LEU A 15 -5.32 0.39 -0.74
CA LEU A 15 -6.73 0.06 -0.50
C LEU A 15 -6.90 -1.26 0.25
N ALA A 16 -6.12 -2.29 -0.09
CA ALA A 16 -6.12 -3.57 0.62
C ALA A 16 -5.68 -3.40 2.09
N THR A 17 -4.73 -2.52 2.35
CA THR A 17 -4.29 -2.16 3.70
C THR A 17 -5.40 -1.48 4.49
N CYS A 18 -6.09 -0.50 3.90
CA CYS A 18 -7.26 0.13 4.52
C CYS A 18 -8.36 -0.90 4.84
N PHE A 19 -8.63 -1.82 3.90
CA PHE A 19 -9.59 -2.90 4.12
C PHE A 19 -9.18 -3.80 5.28
N MET A 20 -7.92 -4.23 5.35
CA MET A 20 -7.41 -5.06 6.44
C MET A 20 -7.43 -4.35 7.79
N LEU A 21 -7.14 -3.04 7.83
CA LEU A 21 -7.28 -2.24 9.05
C LEU A 21 -8.72 -2.21 9.55
N VAL A 22 -9.68 -1.98 8.65
CA VAL A 22 -11.11 -2.00 9.01
C VAL A 22 -11.51 -3.40 9.48
N ALA A 23 -11.13 -4.45 8.76
CA ALA A 23 -11.40 -5.83 9.14
C ALA A 23 -10.82 -6.18 10.53
N SER A 24 -9.60 -5.71 10.83
CA SER A 24 -8.96 -5.86 12.14
C SER A 24 -9.72 -5.14 13.25
N LEU A 25 -10.29 -3.96 12.99
CA LEU A 25 -11.07 -3.22 13.99
C LEU A 25 -12.45 -3.84 14.25
N LEU A 26 -13.00 -4.55 13.25
CA LEU A 26 -14.24 -5.29 13.36
C LEU A 26 -14.05 -6.64 14.06
N ASP A 27 -12.82 -7.12 14.23
CA ASP A 27 -12.56 -8.35 14.96
C ASP A 27 -12.92 -8.21 16.44
N GLN A 28 -13.77 -9.12 16.91
CA GLN A 28 -14.39 -9.05 18.24
C GLN A 28 -13.44 -9.56 19.34
N SER A 29 -12.47 -10.42 18.99
CA SER A 29 -11.52 -10.97 19.96
C SER A 29 -10.61 -9.89 20.53
N ARG A 30 -10.19 -8.92 19.70
CA ARG A 30 -9.29 -7.79 20.04
C ARG A 30 -7.97 -8.17 20.72
N ASP A 31 -7.72 -9.46 20.97
CA ASP A 31 -6.57 -9.98 21.71
C ASP A 31 -5.25 -9.74 20.97
N GLU A 32 -5.33 -9.52 19.65
CA GLU A 32 -4.17 -9.35 18.77
C GLU A 32 -4.22 -8.06 17.94
N LEU A 33 -4.83 -6.99 18.45
CA LEU A 33 -4.94 -5.69 17.76
C LEU A 33 -3.61 -5.18 17.20
N LEU A 34 -2.52 -5.32 17.95
CA LEU A 34 -1.19 -4.89 17.51
C LEU A 34 -0.67 -5.74 16.33
N ILE A 35 -0.86 -7.05 16.39
CA ILE A 35 -0.40 -7.98 15.35
C ILE A 35 -1.21 -7.77 14.07
N HIS A 36 -2.52 -7.61 14.19
CA HIS A 36 -3.39 -7.33 13.05
C HIS A 36 -3.09 -5.96 12.43
N PHE A 37 -2.78 -4.95 13.25
CA PHE A 37 -2.32 -3.65 12.75
C PHE A 37 -1.03 -3.78 11.95
N ILE A 38 -0.01 -4.46 12.48
CA ILE A 38 1.25 -4.70 11.76
C ILE A 38 1.01 -5.52 10.48
N ALA A 39 0.20 -6.57 10.57
CA ALA A 39 -0.13 -7.44 9.43
C ALA A 39 -0.92 -6.68 8.34
N SER A 40 -1.77 -5.73 8.73
CA SER A 40 -2.51 -4.89 7.79
C SER A 40 -1.61 -4.02 6.93
N MET A 41 -0.36 -3.77 7.33
CA MET A 41 0.64 -3.01 6.53
C MET A 41 1.31 -3.84 5.44
N ILE A 42 1.15 -5.17 5.47
CA ILE A 42 1.78 -6.09 4.51
C ILE A 42 1.36 -5.78 3.05
N PRO A 43 0.07 -5.58 2.72
CA PRO A 43 -0.35 -5.32 1.34
C PRO A 43 0.29 -4.06 0.76
N ASN A 44 0.30 -2.94 1.50
CA ASN A 44 0.91 -1.70 1.02
C ASN A 44 2.43 -1.88 0.85
N THR A 45 3.10 -2.56 1.78
CA THR A 45 4.54 -2.80 1.71
C THR A 45 4.90 -3.67 0.50
N ALA A 46 4.18 -4.78 0.28
CA ALA A 46 4.41 -5.66 -0.85
C ALA A 46 4.19 -4.93 -2.20
N CYS A 47 3.08 -4.22 -2.35
CA CYS A 47 2.78 -3.48 -3.57
C CYS A 47 3.74 -2.29 -3.78
N TRP A 48 4.19 -1.63 -2.73
CA TRP A 48 5.20 -0.58 -2.80
C TRP A 48 6.55 -1.12 -3.30
N VAL A 49 7.01 -2.26 -2.77
CA VAL A 49 8.24 -2.92 -3.24
C VAL A 49 8.11 -3.33 -4.71
N VAL A 50 7.00 -3.95 -5.10
CA VAL A 50 6.75 -4.33 -6.50
C VAL A 50 6.78 -3.09 -7.40
N ALA A 51 6.12 -2.01 -7.01
CA ALA A 51 6.10 -0.78 -7.77
C ALA A 51 7.48 -0.09 -7.85
N TYR A 52 8.27 -0.18 -6.76
CA TYR A 52 9.65 0.30 -6.71
C TYR A 52 10.54 -0.44 -7.72
N LEU A 53 10.40 -1.76 -7.81
CA LEU A 53 11.16 -2.58 -8.77
C LEU A 53 10.77 -2.28 -10.23
N ILE A 54 9.51 -1.91 -10.49
CA ILE A 54 9.00 -1.66 -11.85
C ILE A 54 9.32 -0.24 -12.34
N SER A 55 9.20 0.78 -11.48
CA SER A 55 9.25 2.20 -11.90
C SER A 55 10.26 3.05 -11.12
N GLY A 56 11.04 2.43 -10.24
CA GLY A 56 12.09 3.09 -9.48
C GLY A 56 11.60 3.75 -8.18
N PRO A 57 12.42 4.61 -7.57
CA PRO A 57 12.15 5.21 -6.27
C PRO A 57 10.81 5.94 -6.19
N ARG A 58 10.01 5.59 -5.17
CA ARG A 58 8.72 6.22 -4.88
C ARG A 58 8.42 6.20 -3.39
N ASN A 59 7.53 7.08 -2.94
CA ASN A 59 7.12 7.14 -1.53
C ASN A 59 6.31 5.90 -1.13
N PHE A 60 6.30 5.60 0.17
CA PHE A 60 5.54 4.46 0.71
C PHE A 60 4.02 4.62 0.54
N LEU A 61 3.52 5.85 0.64
CA LEU A 61 2.12 6.19 0.46
C LEU A 61 1.89 6.70 -0.98
N PRO A 62 0.87 6.18 -1.70
CA PRO A 62 0.69 6.48 -3.13
C PRO A 62 0.25 7.92 -3.41
N PHE A 63 -0.25 8.65 -2.41
CA PHE A 63 -0.70 10.04 -2.53
C PHE A 63 0.34 11.08 -2.11
N LEU A 64 1.44 10.66 -1.46
CA LEU A 64 2.57 11.56 -1.17
C LEU A 64 3.33 11.74 -2.49
N GLY A 65 3.11 12.88 -3.15
CA GLY A 65 3.59 13.15 -4.49
C GLY A 65 5.10 13.38 -4.57
N THR A 66 5.85 12.36 -4.99
CA THR A 66 7.15 12.52 -5.68
C THR A 66 7.29 11.52 -6.83
N ASP A 67 6.17 11.04 -7.37
CA ASP A 67 6.23 10.26 -8.60
C ASP A 67 6.69 11.19 -9.73
N LYS A 68 7.88 10.92 -10.29
CA LYS A 68 8.37 11.66 -11.45
C LYS A 68 7.48 11.44 -12.69
N SER A 69 6.48 10.55 -12.61
CA SER A 69 5.48 10.33 -13.65
C SER A 69 4.56 11.53 -13.92
N THR A 70 4.50 12.53 -13.03
CA THR A 70 3.75 13.78 -13.24
C THR A 70 4.55 14.91 -13.91
N ARG A 71 5.81 14.66 -14.33
CA ARG A 71 6.69 15.68 -14.94
C ARG A 71 6.87 15.60 -16.46
N TYR A 72 5.98 14.92 -17.18
CA TYR A 72 5.97 14.93 -18.65
C TYR A 72 4.56 15.05 -19.18
#